data_AF-A0A957HBN8-F1
#
_entry.id   AF-A0A957HBN8-F1
#
_cell.length_a   1.000
_cell.length_b   1.000
_cell.length_c   1.000
_cell.angle_alpha   90.00
_cell.angle_beta   90.00
_cell.angle_gamma   90.00
#
_symmetry.space_group_name_H-M   'P 1'
#
loop_
_entity.id
_entity.type
_entity.pdbx_description
1 polymer ?
#
loop_
_entity_poly.entity_id
_entity_poly.type
_entity_poly.pdbx_seq_one_letter_code
_entity_poly.pdbx_strand_id
1 'polypeptide(L)'
;RADYSAQFGHRGPHEYELSWPRPAEDPDWLEAQLANLAGFDPEALVAQQAARRAEAWDRFAAANPRHSKKIAAELAATAQAGRTREKIRSEMVRGFGLLRQFYLRAATLLSIDNDVFFLAYEELLEVLKGTPLDPVQISRRRRHHERLGQLPAYPGIIVGRFDPFAWAADPERRLDIVDTRPDGAVLAPASSDPNQLRGFPGAVGEVEGVVRRLDRPEDGHLLQPGEILVASTTNVGWTPLFPRAGAIVTDVGAPLSHAAIVARELGIPAVVGTGDATRRLKNGDRVLVNGGAGWVRRLER
;
A
#
# COMPACT_ATOMS: atom_id res chain seq x y z
N ARG A 1 -9.68 20.57 11.74
CA ARG A 1 -8.69 19.61 12.32
C ARG A 1 -9.36 18.62 13.27
N ALA A 2 -10.06 19.07 14.32
CA ALA A 2 -10.72 18.19 15.29
C ALA A 2 -11.70 17.19 14.66
N ASP A 3 -12.61 17.66 13.78
CA ASP A 3 -13.59 16.79 13.12
C ASP A 3 -12.94 15.71 12.25
N TYR A 4 -11.90 16.08 11.49
CA TYR A 4 -11.12 15.13 10.69
C TYR A 4 -10.46 14.07 11.56
N SER A 5 -9.80 14.49 12.65
CA SER A 5 -9.14 13.56 13.58
C SER A 5 -10.13 12.59 14.22
N ALA A 6 -11.29 13.07 14.66
CA ALA A 6 -12.34 12.22 15.24
C ALA A 6 -12.90 11.22 14.21
N GLN A 7 -13.11 11.67 12.98
CA GLN A 7 -13.75 10.85 11.95
C GLN A 7 -12.77 9.87 11.28
N PHE A 8 -11.52 10.28 11.03
CA PHE A 8 -10.56 9.56 10.19
C PHE A 8 -9.19 9.34 10.84
N GLY A 9 -8.91 9.91 12.01
CA GLY A 9 -7.61 9.82 12.66
C GLY A 9 -7.23 8.41 13.15
N HIS A 10 -8.13 7.43 13.04
CA HIS A 10 -7.82 6.01 13.23
C HIS A 10 -7.22 5.33 11.98
N ARG A 11 -7.34 5.93 10.80
CA ARG A 11 -6.84 5.40 9.51
C ARG A 11 -5.43 5.91 9.27
N GLY A 12 -4.51 5.04 8.85
CA GLY A 12 -3.11 5.40 8.60
C GLY A 12 -2.35 4.34 7.81
N PRO A 13 -1.02 4.46 7.65
CA PRO A 13 -0.19 3.49 6.92
C PRO A 13 -0.08 2.14 7.65
N HIS A 14 -0.07 2.17 8.99
CA HIS A 14 0.18 1.02 9.87
C HIS A 14 -1.07 0.63 10.68
N GLU A 15 -2.21 0.50 10.00
CA GLU A 15 -3.57 0.38 10.60
C GLU A 15 -3.72 -0.77 11.62
N TYR A 16 -3.00 -1.87 11.41
CA TYR A 16 -3.09 -3.08 12.25
C TYR A 16 -1.98 -3.21 13.28
N GLU A 17 -0.94 -2.40 13.17
CA GLU A 17 0.17 -2.41 14.11
C GLU A 17 -0.23 -1.59 15.34
N LEU A 18 -0.16 -2.22 16.52
CA LEU A 18 -0.59 -1.60 17.77
C LEU A 18 0.47 -0.67 18.34
N SER A 19 1.76 -0.91 18.06
CA SER A 19 2.87 -0.10 18.58
C SER A 19 2.98 1.28 17.91
N TRP A 20 2.47 1.43 16.69
CA TRP A 20 2.52 2.68 15.95
C TRP A 20 1.42 3.66 16.41
N PRO A 21 1.77 4.94 16.62
CA PRO A 21 0.79 5.99 16.85
C PRO A 21 -0.24 6.07 15.73
N ARG A 22 -1.49 6.32 16.11
CA ARG A 22 -2.56 6.64 15.19
C ARG A 22 -2.41 8.08 14.72
N PRO A 23 -2.85 8.42 13.51
CA PRO A 23 -2.90 9.80 13.06
C PRO A 23 -3.61 10.79 13.98
N ALA A 24 -4.60 10.35 14.75
CA ALA A 24 -5.24 11.18 15.78
C ALA A 24 -4.31 11.55 16.96
N GLU A 25 -3.26 10.76 17.18
CA GLU A 25 -2.28 10.92 18.26
C GLU A 25 -1.08 11.79 17.83
N ASP A 26 -0.95 12.07 16.52
CA ASP A 26 0.09 12.92 15.95
C ASP A 26 -0.49 14.30 15.58
N PRO A 27 -0.10 15.39 16.29
CA PRO A 27 -0.65 16.72 16.06
C PRO A 27 -0.28 17.32 14.70
N ASP A 28 0.79 16.82 14.06
CA ASP A 28 1.35 17.34 12.81
C ASP A 28 0.94 16.49 11.58
N TRP A 29 0.24 15.38 11.81
CA TRP A 29 -0.13 14.43 10.75
C TRP A 29 -0.90 15.11 9.62
N LEU A 30 -1.95 15.87 9.94
CA LEU A 30 -2.83 16.45 8.92
C LEU A 30 -2.07 17.45 8.05
N GLU A 31 -1.23 18.28 8.67
CA GLU A 31 -0.40 19.28 8.00
C GLU A 31 0.60 18.62 7.07
N ALA A 32 1.24 17.53 7.50
CA ALA A 32 2.13 16.73 6.65
C ALA A 32 1.39 16.14 5.44
N GLN A 33 0.16 15.65 5.62
CA GLN A 33 -0.65 15.13 4.52
C GLN A 33 -1.10 16.24 3.55
N LEU A 34 -1.49 17.40 4.07
CA LEU A 34 -1.85 18.55 3.23
C LEU A 34 -0.66 19.06 2.41
N ALA A 35 0.54 19.06 2.98
CA ALA A 35 1.75 19.42 2.24
C ALA A 35 2.02 18.47 1.06
N ASN A 36 1.74 17.18 1.20
CA ASN A 36 1.84 16.20 0.10
C ASN A 36 0.81 16.44 -1.01
N LEU A 37 -0.32 17.08 -0.70
CA LEU A 37 -1.39 17.42 -1.64
C LEU A 37 -1.26 18.83 -2.21
N ALA A 38 -0.19 19.57 -1.89
CA ALA A 38 -0.01 20.93 -2.38
C ALA A 38 0.01 20.97 -3.92
N GLY A 39 -0.86 21.82 -4.50
CA GLY A 39 -1.01 21.94 -5.95
C GLY A 39 -1.92 20.88 -6.60
N PHE A 40 -2.48 19.96 -5.83
CA PHE A 40 -3.51 19.02 -6.29
C PHE A 40 -4.90 19.57 -5.95
N ASP A 41 -5.82 19.52 -6.92
CA ASP A 41 -7.22 19.91 -6.75
C ASP A 41 -8.12 18.65 -6.72
N PRO A 42 -8.53 18.17 -5.54
CA PRO A 42 -9.39 17.01 -5.41
C PRO A 42 -10.79 17.22 -6.01
N GLU A 43 -11.32 18.45 -5.94
CA GLU A 43 -12.67 18.74 -6.42
C GLU A 43 -12.71 18.69 -7.95
N ALA A 44 -11.71 19.29 -8.61
CA ALA A 44 -11.54 19.20 -10.05
C ALA A 44 -11.37 17.74 -10.51
N LEU A 45 -10.61 16.92 -9.78
CA LEU A 45 -10.48 15.51 -10.11
C LEU A 45 -11.82 14.77 -9.99
N VAL A 46 -12.56 14.96 -8.89
CA VAL A 46 -13.86 14.31 -8.69
C VAL A 46 -14.84 14.71 -9.80
N ALA A 47 -14.86 16.00 -10.17
CA ALA A 47 -15.68 16.50 -11.27
C ALA A 47 -15.28 15.87 -12.62
N GLN A 48 -13.98 15.81 -12.92
CA GLN A 48 -13.46 15.18 -14.13
C GLN A 48 -13.82 13.69 -14.21
N GLN A 49 -13.71 12.96 -13.10
CA GLN A 49 -14.07 11.54 -13.04
C GLN A 49 -15.58 11.31 -13.19
N ALA A 50 -16.41 12.20 -12.64
CA ALA A 50 -17.86 12.16 -12.85
C ALA A 50 -18.22 12.38 -14.32
N ALA A 51 -17.59 13.36 -14.99
CA ALA A 51 -17.79 13.63 -16.41
C ALA A 51 -17.39 12.44 -17.29
N ARG A 52 -16.17 11.90 -17.10
CA ARG A 52 -15.70 10.71 -17.84
C ARG A 52 -16.62 9.50 -17.68
N ARG A 53 -17.14 9.29 -16.46
CA ARG A 53 -18.09 8.21 -16.17
C ARG A 53 -19.41 8.41 -16.89
N ALA A 54 -19.94 9.64 -16.89
CA ALA A 54 -21.17 9.98 -17.59
C ALA A 54 -21.02 9.75 -19.11
N GLU A 55 -19.95 10.25 -19.72
CA GLU A 55 -19.68 10.05 -21.15
C GLU A 55 -19.52 8.56 -21.51
N ALA A 56 -18.81 7.79 -20.69
CA ALA A 56 -18.65 6.35 -20.89
C ALA A 56 -20.00 5.62 -20.77
N TRP A 57 -20.84 6.04 -19.82
CA TRP A 57 -22.18 5.51 -19.66
C TRP A 57 -23.08 5.84 -20.86
N ASP A 58 -23.04 7.07 -21.37
CA ASP A 58 -23.83 7.49 -22.52
C ASP A 58 -23.48 6.67 -23.77
N ARG A 59 -22.18 6.48 -24.04
CA ARG A 59 -21.71 5.59 -25.13
C ARG A 59 -22.20 4.16 -24.93
N PHE A 60 -22.08 3.62 -23.71
CA PHE A 60 -22.52 2.27 -23.41
C PHE A 60 -24.03 2.09 -23.59
N ALA A 61 -24.83 3.02 -23.06
CA ALA A 61 -26.28 2.98 -23.10
C ALA A 61 -26.80 3.15 -24.54
N ALA A 62 -26.18 4.01 -25.34
CA ALA A 62 -26.50 4.17 -26.76
C ALA A 62 -26.23 2.89 -27.56
N ALA A 63 -25.10 2.21 -27.29
CA ALA A 63 -24.76 0.95 -27.95
C ALA A 63 -25.58 -0.25 -27.43
N ASN A 64 -26.07 -0.20 -26.19
CA ASN A 64 -26.72 -1.33 -25.50
C ASN A 64 -28.07 -0.94 -24.85
N PRO A 65 -29.04 -0.39 -25.59
CA PRO A 65 -30.24 0.22 -25.01
C PRO A 65 -31.09 -0.77 -24.22
N ARG A 66 -31.19 -2.03 -24.68
CA ARG A 66 -31.95 -3.09 -24.01
C ARG A 66 -31.39 -3.51 -22.64
N HIS A 67 -30.07 -3.40 -22.44
CA HIS A 67 -29.39 -3.86 -21.23
C HIS A 67 -29.06 -2.70 -20.26
N SER A 68 -29.07 -1.47 -20.74
CA SER A 68 -28.69 -0.25 -20.01
C SER A 68 -29.33 -0.15 -18.62
N LYS A 69 -30.65 -0.32 -18.51
CA LYS A 69 -31.37 -0.23 -17.23
C LYS A 69 -30.94 -1.28 -16.21
N LYS A 70 -30.75 -2.53 -16.65
CA LYS A 70 -30.32 -3.63 -15.78
C LYS A 70 -28.91 -3.37 -15.26
N ILE A 71 -27.99 -3.02 -16.16
CA ILE A 71 -26.59 -2.77 -15.82
C ILE A 71 -26.47 -1.53 -14.92
N ALA A 72 -27.29 -0.50 -15.12
CA ALA A 72 -27.33 0.67 -14.23
C ALA A 72 -27.65 0.27 -12.78
N ALA A 73 -28.65 -0.60 -12.60
CA ALA A 73 -29.05 -1.10 -11.29
C ALA A 73 -27.95 -1.97 -10.67
N GLU A 74 -27.32 -2.86 -11.43
CA GLU A 74 -26.21 -3.69 -10.98
C GLU A 74 -24.97 -2.87 -10.59
N LEU A 75 -24.66 -1.82 -11.35
CA LEU A 75 -23.58 -0.88 -11.03
C LEU A 75 -23.88 -0.10 -9.75
N ALA A 76 -25.11 0.38 -9.59
CA ALA A 76 -25.52 1.08 -8.36
C ALA A 76 -25.42 0.17 -7.13
N ALA A 77 -25.90 -1.08 -7.24
CA ALA A 77 -25.80 -2.06 -6.17
C ALA A 77 -24.34 -2.40 -5.82
N THR A 78 -23.50 -2.59 -6.84
CA THR A 78 -22.07 -2.89 -6.66
C THR A 78 -21.31 -1.71 -6.05
N ALA A 79 -21.61 -0.47 -6.48
CA ALA A 79 -21.04 0.74 -5.90
C ALA A 79 -21.41 0.88 -4.41
N GLN A 80 -22.67 0.60 -4.07
CA GLN A 80 -23.11 0.60 -2.68
C GLN A 80 -22.41 -0.48 -1.86
N ALA A 81 -22.28 -1.70 -2.38
CA ALA A 81 -21.54 -2.78 -1.73
C ALA A 81 -20.07 -2.40 -1.46
N GLY A 82 -19.40 -1.77 -2.43
CA GLY A 82 -18.04 -1.26 -2.28
C GLY A 82 -17.90 -0.23 -1.15
N ARG A 83 -18.82 0.75 -1.07
CA ARG A 83 -18.84 1.75 0.03
C ARG A 83 -19.07 1.09 1.39
N THR A 84 -20.00 0.14 1.45
CA THR A 84 -20.28 -0.60 2.69
C THR A 84 -19.06 -1.39 3.14
N ARG A 85 -18.36 -2.09 2.22
CA ARG A 85 -17.13 -2.82 2.52
C ARG A 85 -16.07 -1.89 3.14
N GLU A 86 -15.85 -0.72 2.54
CA GLU A 86 -14.85 0.23 3.03
C GLU A 86 -15.26 0.84 4.39
N LYS A 87 -16.55 1.10 4.60
CA LYS A 87 -17.07 1.52 5.91
C LYS A 87 -16.83 0.46 6.98
N ILE A 88 -17.12 -0.81 6.69
CA ILE A 88 -16.86 -1.94 7.60
C ILE A 88 -15.36 -2.00 7.93
N ARG A 89 -14.49 -1.94 6.93
CA ARG A 89 -13.02 -1.91 7.15
C ARG A 89 -12.63 -0.77 8.07
N SER A 90 -13.16 0.44 7.85
CA SER A 90 -12.88 1.61 8.67
C SER A 90 -13.25 1.39 10.14
N GLU A 91 -14.43 0.83 10.41
CA GLU A 91 -14.86 0.52 11.77
C GLU A 91 -14.04 -0.61 12.40
N MET A 92 -13.63 -1.63 11.62
CA MET A 92 -12.70 -2.65 12.11
C MET A 92 -11.38 -2.04 12.57
N VAL A 93 -10.79 -1.14 11.77
CA VAL A 93 -9.54 -0.44 12.13
C VAL A 93 -9.73 0.43 13.37
N ARG A 94 -10.90 1.07 13.55
CA ARG A 94 -11.21 1.82 14.78
C ARG A 94 -11.12 0.94 16.03
N GLY A 95 -11.49 -0.34 15.93
CA GLY A 95 -11.32 -1.34 16.98
C GLY A 95 -9.85 -1.55 17.40
N PHE A 96 -8.91 -1.55 16.45
CA PHE A 96 -7.47 -1.61 16.77
C PHE A 96 -6.97 -0.34 17.48
N GLY A 97 -7.64 0.80 17.28
CA GLY A 97 -7.40 2.01 18.08
C GLY A 97 -7.76 1.80 19.55
N LEU A 98 -8.91 1.19 19.85
CA LEU A 98 -9.32 0.85 21.22
C LEU A 98 -8.36 -0.15 21.87
N LEU A 99 -7.94 -1.18 21.13
CA LEU A 99 -6.98 -2.15 21.63
C LEU A 99 -5.64 -1.49 21.96
N ARG A 100 -5.16 -0.56 21.13
CA ARG A 100 -3.96 0.23 21.43
C ARG A 100 -4.12 1.04 22.72
N GLN A 101 -5.26 1.71 22.93
CA GLN A 101 -5.52 2.46 24.16
C GLN A 101 -5.53 1.56 25.41
N PHE A 102 -6.04 0.33 25.29
CA PHE A 102 -5.93 -0.68 26.35
C PHE A 102 -4.47 -0.99 26.69
N TYR A 103 -3.63 -1.26 25.68
CA TYR A 103 -2.19 -1.52 25.89
C TYR A 103 -1.48 -0.32 26.53
N LEU A 104 -1.70 0.90 26.04
CA LEU A 104 -1.10 2.11 26.62
C LEU A 104 -1.54 2.35 28.06
N ARG A 105 -2.80 2.06 28.39
CA ARG A 105 -3.27 2.15 29.77
C ARG A 105 -2.62 1.09 30.65
N ALA A 106 -2.46 -0.13 30.16
CA ALA A 106 -1.77 -1.19 30.88
C ALA A 106 -0.28 -0.86 31.09
N ALA A 107 0.39 -0.27 30.09
CA ALA A 107 1.76 0.25 30.22
C ALA A 107 1.89 1.25 31.37
N THR A 108 0.93 2.18 31.49
CA THR A 108 0.91 3.16 32.57
C THR A 108 0.80 2.48 33.95
N LEU A 109 -0.09 1.49 34.08
CA LEU A 109 -0.28 0.76 35.34
C LEU A 109 0.95 -0.06 35.73
N LEU A 110 1.63 -0.63 34.75
CA LEU A 110 2.81 -1.48 34.93
C LEU A 110 4.13 -0.68 34.96
N SER A 111 4.10 0.61 34.61
CA SER A 111 5.29 1.47 34.46
C SER A 111 6.33 0.90 33.50
N ILE A 112 5.89 0.41 32.32
CA ILE A 112 6.76 -0.20 31.30
C ILE A 112 6.75 0.52 29.93
N ASP A 113 6.13 1.70 29.83
CA ASP A 113 6.09 2.49 28.59
C ASP A 113 5.72 1.65 27.34
N ASN A 114 6.42 1.86 26.22
CA ASN A 114 6.20 1.14 24.97
C ASN A 114 6.61 -0.35 25.02
N ASP A 115 7.21 -0.84 26.12
CA ASP A 115 7.53 -2.26 26.21
C ASP A 115 6.30 -3.16 26.30
N VAL A 116 5.14 -2.58 26.64
CA VAL A 116 3.87 -3.30 26.61
C VAL A 116 3.59 -3.95 25.26
N PHE A 117 4.08 -3.37 24.15
CA PHE A 117 3.88 -3.91 22.81
C PHE A 117 4.76 -5.14 22.50
N PHE A 118 5.71 -5.47 23.38
CA PHE A 118 6.48 -6.72 23.32
C PHE A 118 5.89 -7.85 24.17
N LEU A 119 4.74 -7.63 24.80
CA LEU A 119 3.95 -8.66 25.47
C LEU A 119 2.87 -9.18 24.51
N ALA A 120 2.69 -10.49 24.46
CA ALA A 120 1.51 -11.06 23.84
C ALA A 120 0.26 -10.69 24.65
N TYR A 121 -0.91 -10.73 24.01
CA TYR A 121 -2.16 -10.35 24.66
C TYR A 121 -2.42 -11.16 25.94
N GLU A 122 -2.19 -12.47 25.89
CA GLU A 122 -2.37 -13.38 27.02
C GLU A 122 -1.37 -13.07 28.15
N GLU A 123 -0.10 -12.80 27.81
CA GLU A 123 0.94 -12.44 28.79
C GLU A 123 0.61 -11.12 29.49
N LEU A 124 0.11 -10.13 28.76
CA LEU A 124 -0.32 -8.85 29.33
C LEU A 124 -1.45 -9.06 30.34
N LEU A 125 -2.43 -9.91 30.04
CA LEU A 125 -3.51 -10.22 30.99
C LEU A 125 -3.01 -10.91 32.25
N GLU A 126 -2.08 -11.85 32.14
CA GLU A 126 -1.51 -12.55 33.30
C GLU A 126 -0.65 -11.62 34.16
N VAL A 127 0.11 -10.71 33.54
CA VAL A 127 0.86 -9.68 34.25
C VAL A 127 -0.08 -8.73 35.00
N LEU A 128 -1.18 -8.30 34.38
CA LEU A 128 -2.19 -7.46 35.03
C LEU A 128 -2.89 -8.17 36.20
N LYS A 129 -2.92 -9.51 36.22
CA LYS A 129 -3.41 -10.31 37.36
C LYS A 129 -2.37 -10.49 38.48
N GLY A 130 -1.14 -10.04 38.28
CA GLY A 130 -0.06 -10.10 39.26
C GLY A 130 1.07 -11.07 38.94
N THR A 131 1.09 -11.68 37.75
CA THR A 131 2.26 -12.45 37.30
C THR A 131 3.46 -11.50 37.14
N PRO A 132 4.65 -11.83 37.69
CA PRO A 132 5.82 -10.98 37.54
C PRO A 132 6.23 -10.82 36.06
N LEU A 133 6.60 -9.59 35.70
CA LEU A 133 7.17 -9.28 34.39
C LEU A 133 8.57 -9.91 34.24
N ASP A 134 8.86 -10.45 33.06
CA ASP A 134 10.22 -10.88 32.67
C ASP A 134 10.87 -9.80 31.77
N PRO A 135 11.72 -8.92 32.33
CA PRO A 135 12.38 -7.87 31.55
C PRO A 135 13.40 -8.43 30.55
N VAL A 136 13.93 -9.65 30.78
CA VAL A 136 14.87 -10.30 29.86
C VAL A 136 14.14 -10.74 28.60
N GLN A 137 12.94 -11.31 28.74
CA GLN A 137 12.09 -11.69 27.62
C GLN A 137 11.68 -10.48 26.76
N ILE A 138 11.23 -9.39 27.40
CA ILE A 138 10.89 -8.13 26.72
C ILE A 138 12.09 -7.61 25.94
N SER A 139 13.25 -7.50 26.59
CA SER A 139 14.49 -7.03 25.97
C SER A 139 14.91 -7.91 24.78
N ARG A 140 14.71 -9.24 24.87
CA ARG A 140 15.00 -10.17 23.78
C ARG A 140 14.07 -9.93 22.58
N ARG A 141 12.78 -9.74 22.81
CA ARG A 141 11.80 -9.45 21.76
C ARG A 141 12.04 -8.10 21.11
N ARG A 142 12.36 -7.07 21.89
CA ARG A 142 12.73 -5.74 21.37
C ARG A 142 13.90 -5.82 20.40
N ARG A 143 15.01 -6.44 20.82
CA ARG A 143 16.19 -6.64 19.95
C ARG A 143 15.87 -7.44 18.70
N HIS A 144 15.01 -8.45 18.81
CA HIS A 144 14.60 -9.23 17.64
C HIS A 144 13.77 -8.38 16.67
N HIS A 145 12.80 -7.62 17.17
CA HIS A 145 11.99 -6.69 16.37
C HIS A 145 12.85 -5.63 15.69
N GLU A 146 13.79 -5.00 16.41
CA GLU A 146 14.73 -4.01 15.84
C GLU A 146 15.55 -4.62 14.68
N ARG A 147 16.06 -5.83 14.85
CA ARG A 147 16.81 -6.54 13.79
C ARG A 147 15.94 -6.84 12.58
N LEU A 148 14.69 -7.23 12.77
CA LEU A 148 13.76 -7.49 11.67
C LEU A 148 13.31 -6.19 10.99
N GLY A 149 13.13 -5.11 11.74
CA GLY A 149 12.72 -3.80 11.21
C GLY A 149 13.77 -3.12 10.32
N GLN A 150 15.02 -3.59 10.36
CA GLN A 150 16.10 -3.20 9.44
C GLN A 150 16.04 -3.94 8.10
N LEU A 151 15.25 -5.01 8.00
CA LEU A 151 15.13 -5.78 6.77
C LEU A 151 14.16 -5.11 5.79
N PRO A 152 14.33 -5.34 4.47
CA PRO A 152 13.35 -4.93 3.47
C PRO A 152 11.98 -5.58 3.72
N ALA A 153 10.93 -5.00 3.15
CA ALA A 153 9.59 -5.59 3.18
C ALA A 153 9.62 -7.01 2.62
N TYR A 154 9.13 -7.98 3.41
CA TYR A 154 9.17 -9.40 3.09
C TYR A 154 8.44 -9.71 1.78
N PRO A 155 8.80 -10.82 1.12
CA PRO A 155 8.18 -11.18 -0.14
C PRO A 155 6.70 -11.49 0.06
N GLY A 156 5.89 -11.16 -0.95
CA GLY A 156 4.43 -11.33 -0.89
C GLY A 156 3.98 -12.79 -0.67
N ILE A 157 4.80 -13.75 -1.11
CA ILE A 157 4.57 -15.18 -0.93
C ILE A 157 5.85 -15.84 -0.42
N ILE A 158 5.73 -16.59 0.67
CA ILE A 158 6.81 -17.40 1.23
C ILE A 158 6.35 -18.86 1.24
N VAL A 159 7.09 -19.73 0.56
CA VAL A 159 6.82 -21.16 0.50
C VAL A 159 8.03 -21.94 0.98
N GLY A 160 7.86 -22.73 2.04
CA GLY A 160 8.94 -23.48 2.66
C GLY A 160 9.60 -22.74 3.83
N ARG A 161 10.89 -23.04 4.07
CA ARG A 161 11.65 -22.44 5.16
C ARG A 161 12.18 -21.08 4.71
N PHE A 162 11.99 -20.06 5.52
CA PHE A 162 12.42 -18.71 5.19
C PHE A 162 13.40 -18.19 6.24
N ASP A 163 14.62 -17.92 5.80
CA ASP A 163 15.58 -17.15 6.58
C ASP A 163 15.54 -15.69 6.06
N PRO A 164 14.96 -14.76 6.84
CA PRO A 164 14.80 -13.39 6.41
C PRO A 164 16.13 -12.65 6.29
N PHE A 165 17.15 -13.04 7.05
CA PHE A 165 18.47 -12.40 6.99
C PHE A 165 19.24 -12.85 5.76
N ALA A 166 19.20 -14.15 5.45
CA ALA A 166 19.81 -14.68 4.23
C ALA A 166 19.15 -14.11 2.97
N TRP A 167 17.81 -14.05 2.95
CA TRP A 167 17.05 -13.45 1.86
C TRP A 167 17.34 -11.95 1.69
N ALA A 168 17.44 -11.19 2.79
CA ALA A 168 17.74 -9.75 2.72
C ALA A 168 19.16 -9.47 2.23
N ALA A 169 20.12 -10.35 2.53
CA ALA A 169 21.51 -10.24 2.09
C ALA A 169 21.69 -10.53 0.60
N ASP A 170 20.73 -11.19 -0.05
CA ASP A 170 20.77 -11.49 -1.48
C ASP A 170 20.48 -10.21 -2.31
N PRO A 171 21.45 -9.74 -3.14
CA PRO A 171 21.23 -8.59 -4.01
C PRO A 171 20.19 -8.85 -5.10
N GLU A 172 19.97 -10.12 -5.46
CA GLU A 172 19.02 -10.56 -6.49
C GLU A 172 17.68 -11.06 -5.91
N ARG A 173 17.44 -10.80 -4.62
CA ARG A 173 16.21 -11.23 -3.93
C ARG A 173 14.95 -10.79 -4.66
N ARG A 174 13.96 -11.68 -4.68
CA ARG A 174 12.60 -11.39 -5.15
C ARG A 174 11.74 -10.88 -4.01
N LEU A 175 10.88 -9.89 -4.30
CA LEU A 175 9.91 -9.31 -3.36
C LEU A 175 8.49 -9.86 -3.57
N ASP A 176 8.26 -10.64 -4.60
CA ASP A 176 6.94 -11.20 -4.91
C ASP A 176 6.80 -12.64 -4.39
N ILE A 177 7.82 -13.48 -4.57
CA ILE A 177 7.83 -14.86 -4.09
C ILE A 177 9.21 -15.37 -3.69
N VAL A 178 9.24 -16.17 -2.63
CA VAL A 178 10.34 -17.07 -2.28
C VAL A 178 9.77 -18.47 -2.13
N ASP A 179 10.27 -19.42 -2.92
CA ASP A 179 9.91 -20.85 -2.81
C ASP A 179 11.20 -21.66 -2.61
N THR A 180 11.38 -22.19 -1.40
CA THR A 180 12.58 -22.97 -1.04
C THR A 180 12.34 -24.47 -1.13
N ARG A 181 11.23 -24.92 -1.72
CA ARG A 181 10.99 -26.34 -1.95
C ARG A 181 11.87 -26.85 -3.10
N PRO A 182 12.30 -28.13 -3.08
CA PRO A 182 13.12 -28.70 -4.14
C PRO A 182 12.48 -28.62 -5.54
N ASP A 183 11.14 -28.59 -5.60
CA ASP A 183 10.34 -28.65 -6.83
C ASP A 183 9.66 -27.30 -7.14
N GLY A 184 10.10 -26.21 -6.48
CA GLY A 184 9.46 -24.89 -6.55
C GLY A 184 9.37 -24.38 -7.99
N ALA A 185 8.15 -24.23 -8.49
CA ALA A 185 7.89 -23.70 -9.83
C ALA A 185 8.24 -22.21 -9.88
N VAL A 186 9.01 -21.79 -10.88
CA VAL A 186 9.20 -20.38 -11.23
C VAL A 186 7.85 -19.84 -11.71
N LEU A 187 7.11 -19.17 -10.83
CA LEU A 187 5.83 -18.57 -11.19
C LEU A 187 6.06 -17.18 -11.84
N ALA A 188 5.47 -17.05 -13.03
CA ALA A 188 5.51 -15.97 -14.02
C ALA A 188 6.80 -15.84 -14.87
N PRO A 189 6.67 -15.78 -16.22
CA PRO A 189 7.80 -15.55 -17.09
C PRO A 189 8.31 -14.13 -16.88
N ALA A 190 9.53 -13.98 -16.37
CA ALA A 190 10.30 -12.78 -16.59
C ALA A 190 10.27 -12.52 -18.11
N SER A 191 9.85 -11.32 -18.53
CA SER A 191 9.96 -10.93 -19.93
C SER A 191 11.39 -11.22 -20.41
N SER A 192 11.53 -11.99 -21.49
CA SER A 192 12.83 -12.34 -22.07
C SER A 192 13.60 -11.12 -22.59
N ASP A 193 12.90 -10.00 -22.77
CA ASP A 193 13.50 -8.71 -23.11
C ASP A 193 14.02 -8.00 -21.83
N PRO A 194 15.34 -7.79 -21.70
CA PRO A 194 15.94 -7.09 -20.56
C PRO A 194 15.51 -5.62 -20.45
N ASN A 195 14.96 -5.04 -21.50
CA ASN A 195 14.48 -3.65 -21.53
C ASN A 195 12.96 -3.54 -21.35
N GLN A 196 12.21 -4.65 -21.33
CA GLN A 196 10.77 -4.64 -21.13
C GLN A 196 10.35 -5.46 -19.90
N LEU A 197 9.54 -4.85 -19.05
CA LEU A 197 8.82 -5.47 -17.94
C LEU A 197 7.36 -5.69 -18.34
N ARG A 198 6.78 -6.79 -17.89
CA ARG A 198 5.35 -7.07 -18.04
C ARG A 198 4.73 -7.26 -16.66
N GLY A 199 3.52 -6.75 -16.51
CA GLY A 199 2.65 -6.99 -15.37
C GLY A 199 1.20 -7.02 -15.85
N PHE A 200 0.29 -6.77 -14.94
CA PHE A 200 -1.12 -6.63 -15.24
C PHE A 200 -1.48 -5.18 -15.58
N PRO A 201 -2.40 -4.95 -16.53
CA PRO A 201 -3.02 -3.65 -16.73
C PRO A 201 -3.71 -3.18 -15.45
N GLY A 202 -3.22 -2.10 -14.85
CA GLY A 202 -3.77 -1.53 -13.62
C GLY A 202 -4.71 -0.37 -13.91
N ALA A 203 -4.20 0.63 -14.63
CA ALA A 203 -4.91 1.83 -15.02
C ALA A 203 -4.45 2.31 -16.40
N VAL A 204 -5.40 2.65 -17.27
CA VAL A 204 -5.12 3.02 -18.67
C VAL A 204 -4.35 4.33 -18.80
N GLY A 205 -3.55 4.42 -19.86
CA GLY A 205 -2.76 5.60 -20.21
C GLY A 205 -1.31 5.21 -20.52
N GLU A 206 -0.61 6.13 -21.15
CA GLU A 206 0.78 5.98 -21.54
C GLU A 206 1.55 7.24 -21.15
N VAL A 207 2.70 7.06 -20.50
CA VAL A 207 3.52 8.18 -20.01
C VAL A 207 4.99 7.80 -20.02
N GLU A 208 5.82 8.76 -20.37
CA GLU A 208 7.27 8.69 -20.18
C GLU A 208 7.65 9.43 -18.90
N GLY A 209 8.56 8.87 -18.11
CA GLY A 209 9.08 9.56 -16.95
C GLY A 209 10.34 8.94 -16.36
N VAL A 210 10.88 9.62 -15.36
CA VAL A 210 12.05 9.17 -14.60
C VAL A 210 11.60 8.30 -13.43
N VAL A 211 12.24 7.16 -13.23
CA VAL A 211 11.94 6.23 -12.14
C VAL A 211 12.34 6.83 -10.80
N ARG A 212 11.40 6.76 -9.86
CA ARG A 212 11.61 6.90 -8.42
C ARG A 212 11.13 5.64 -7.71
N ARG A 213 12.08 4.82 -7.29
CA ARG A 213 11.86 3.69 -6.39
C ARG A 213 11.83 4.15 -4.94
N LEU A 214 10.73 3.86 -4.27
CA LEU A 214 10.57 4.07 -2.83
C LEU A 214 10.27 2.73 -2.16
N ASP A 215 10.93 2.48 -1.02
CA ASP A 215 10.72 1.24 -0.26
C ASP A 215 9.59 1.42 0.77
N ARG A 216 9.35 2.66 1.24
CA ARG A 216 8.32 2.98 2.26
C ARG A 216 7.61 4.30 1.91
N PRO A 217 6.33 4.48 2.32
CA PRO A 217 5.60 5.73 2.05
C PRO A 217 6.21 6.95 2.76
N GLU A 218 6.93 6.76 3.86
CA GLU A 218 7.62 7.81 4.60
C GLU A 218 8.72 8.51 3.76
N ASP A 219 9.25 7.81 2.75
CA ASP A 219 10.23 8.35 1.80
C ASP A 219 9.57 9.22 0.70
N GLY A 220 8.27 9.47 0.79
CA GLY A 220 7.50 10.19 -0.23
C GLY A 220 7.97 11.61 -0.53
N HIS A 221 8.71 12.24 0.39
CA HIS A 221 9.37 13.53 0.16
C HIS A 221 10.39 13.48 -1.00
N LEU A 222 10.92 12.31 -1.34
CA LEU A 222 11.87 12.11 -2.43
C LEU A 222 11.23 12.07 -3.83
N LEU A 223 9.91 11.83 -3.93
CA LEU A 223 9.20 11.68 -5.22
C LEU A 223 8.93 13.03 -5.89
N GLN A 224 9.58 13.33 -7.00
CA GLN A 224 9.31 14.58 -7.71
C GLN A 224 8.02 14.49 -8.56
N PRO A 225 7.30 15.62 -8.77
CA PRO A 225 6.14 15.64 -9.65
C PRO A 225 6.45 15.09 -11.05
N GLY A 226 5.63 14.16 -11.52
CA GLY A 226 5.78 13.49 -12.83
C GLY A 226 6.73 12.30 -12.87
N GLU A 227 7.46 12.00 -11.78
CA GLU A 227 8.27 10.77 -11.70
C GLU A 227 7.39 9.51 -11.68
N ILE A 228 7.95 8.40 -12.16
CA ILE A 228 7.31 7.08 -12.15
C ILE A 228 7.57 6.44 -10.79
N LEU A 229 6.53 6.32 -9.97
CA LEU A 229 6.62 5.68 -8.66
C LEU A 229 6.77 4.16 -8.85
N VAL A 230 7.90 3.61 -8.42
CA VAL A 230 8.16 2.17 -8.38
C VAL A 230 8.20 1.71 -6.92
N ALA A 231 7.38 0.74 -6.55
CA ALA A 231 7.35 0.19 -5.19
C ALA A 231 7.07 -1.31 -5.22
N SER A 232 7.41 -2.03 -4.16
CA SER A 232 7.07 -3.47 -4.08
C SER A 232 5.56 -3.67 -4.03
N THR A 233 4.91 -2.98 -3.11
CA THR A 233 3.46 -2.98 -2.90
C THR A 233 3.04 -1.62 -2.36
N THR A 234 1.73 -1.34 -2.40
CA THR A 234 1.17 -0.09 -1.86
C THR A 234 -0.03 -0.38 -0.97
N ASN A 235 -0.28 0.52 -0.03
CA ASN A 235 -1.45 0.54 0.83
C ASN A 235 -1.95 1.99 0.97
N VAL A 236 -2.98 2.20 1.82
CA VAL A 236 -3.59 3.51 2.02
C VAL A 236 -2.57 4.62 2.34
N GLY A 237 -1.48 4.29 3.03
CA GLY A 237 -0.39 5.22 3.35
C GLY A 237 0.34 5.81 2.15
N TRP A 238 0.25 5.18 0.98
CA TRP A 238 0.87 5.65 -0.26
C TRP A 238 -0.04 6.60 -1.05
N THR A 239 -1.36 6.57 -0.81
CA THR A 239 -2.37 7.38 -1.50
C THR A 239 -2.00 8.86 -1.60
N PRO A 240 -1.47 9.52 -0.54
CA PRO A 240 -1.09 10.93 -0.58
C PRO A 240 0.02 11.26 -1.59
N LEU A 241 0.82 10.25 -1.99
CA LEU A 241 1.91 10.41 -2.96
C LEU A 241 1.44 10.29 -4.41
N PHE A 242 0.35 9.57 -4.64
CA PHE A 242 -0.10 9.22 -5.99
C PHE A 242 -0.37 10.46 -6.85
N PRO A 243 -1.01 11.55 -6.37
CA PRO A 243 -1.20 12.76 -7.18
C PRO A 243 0.07 13.35 -7.80
N ARG A 244 1.25 13.09 -7.21
CA ARG A 244 2.55 13.55 -7.73
C ARG A 244 3.14 12.59 -8.79
N ALA A 245 2.71 11.33 -8.82
CA ALA A 245 3.30 10.32 -9.69
C ALA A 245 2.79 10.46 -11.14
N GLY A 246 3.70 10.36 -12.10
CA GLY A 246 3.37 10.28 -13.52
C GLY A 246 2.76 8.93 -13.89
N ALA A 247 3.26 7.85 -13.29
CA ALA A 247 2.66 6.52 -13.31
C ALA A 247 3.04 5.73 -12.05
N ILE A 248 2.33 4.63 -11.81
CA ILE A 248 2.56 3.72 -10.68
C ILE A 248 2.94 2.33 -11.21
N VAL A 249 4.06 1.81 -10.74
CA VAL A 249 4.55 0.48 -11.07
C VAL A 249 4.79 -0.31 -9.79
N THR A 250 4.19 -1.50 -9.68
CA THR A 250 4.39 -2.37 -8.50
C THR A 250 4.82 -3.80 -8.84
N ASP A 251 5.65 -4.40 -7.98
CA ASP A 251 6.03 -5.81 -8.09
C ASP A 251 4.86 -6.73 -7.74
N VAL A 252 4.16 -6.38 -6.67
CA VAL A 252 3.00 -7.11 -6.15
C VAL A 252 1.73 -6.32 -6.45
N GLY A 253 0.73 -7.02 -6.95
CA GLY A 253 -0.58 -6.45 -7.21
C GLY A 253 -1.33 -7.19 -8.32
N ALA A 254 -2.59 -6.85 -8.45
CA ALA A 254 -3.49 -7.35 -9.48
C ALA A 254 -4.39 -6.18 -9.95
N PRO A 255 -5.14 -6.31 -11.05
CA PRO A 255 -6.01 -5.24 -11.55
C PRO A 255 -7.01 -4.68 -10.51
N LEU A 256 -7.36 -5.46 -9.49
CA LEU A 256 -8.26 -5.07 -8.38
C LEU A 256 -7.53 -4.67 -7.09
N SER A 257 -6.20 -4.54 -7.12
CA SER A 257 -5.39 -4.11 -5.97
C SER A 257 -5.55 -2.62 -5.68
N HIS A 258 -5.12 -2.20 -4.47
CA HIS A 258 -5.19 -0.81 -4.02
C HIS A 258 -4.53 0.16 -5.02
N ALA A 259 -3.27 -0.09 -5.42
CA ALA A 259 -2.56 0.70 -6.43
C ALA A 259 -3.40 0.91 -7.69
N ALA A 260 -3.90 -0.17 -8.28
CA ALA A 260 -4.66 -0.12 -9.53
C ALA A 260 -6.00 0.62 -9.38
N ILE A 261 -6.70 0.44 -8.25
CA ILE A 261 -7.98 1.12 -7.98
C ILE A 261 -7.75 2.63 -7.87
N VAL A 262 -6.84 3.06 -7.00
CA VAL A 262 -6.60 4.48 -6.78
C VAL A 262 -5.99 5.13 -8.02
N ALA A 263 -5.07 4.47 -8.73
CA ALA A 263 -4.54 4.98 -9.99
C ALA A 263 -5.64 5.26 -11.02
N ARG A 264 -6.63 4.37 -11.17
CA ARG A 264 -7.80 4.59 -12.03
C ARG A 264 -8.63 5.78 -11.60
N GLU A 265 -8.85 5.93 -10.29
CA GLU A 265 -9.59 7.06 -9.70
C GLU A 265 -8.86 8.39 -9.88
N LEU A 266 -7.53 8.38 -9.91
CA LEU A 266 -6.71 9.57 -10.14
C LEU A 266 -6.40 9.80 -11.64
N GLY A 267 -6.74 8.85 -12.52
CA GLY A 267 -6.42 8.91 -13.94
C GLY A 267 -4.92 8.76 -14.25
N ILE A 268 -4.18 8.11 -13.35
CA ILE A 268 -2.74 7.87 -13.44
C ILE A 268 -2.51 6.50 -14.08
N PRO A 269 -1.67 6.37 -15.13
CA PRO A 269 -1.31 5.08 -15.69
C PRO A 269 -0.68 4.15 -14.64
N ALA A 270 -1.04 2.86 -14.66
CA ALA A 270 -0.47 1.91 -13.71
C ALA A 270 -0.26 0.51 -14.28
N VAL A 271 0.89 -0.08 -13.96
CA VAL A 271 1.25 -1.48 -14.23
C VAL A 271 1.55 -2.16 -12.90
N VAL A 272 0.78 -3.17 -12.52
CA VAL A 272 0.89 -3.82 -11.20
C VAL A 272 1.23 -5.29 -11.36
N GLY A 273 1.84 -5.90 -10.35
CA GLY A 273 2.16 -7.33 -10.41
C GLY A 273 3.27 -7.65 -11.41
N THR A 274 4.28 -6.77 -11.52
CA THR A 274 5.42 -6.97 -12.42
C THR A 274 6.41 -8.03 -11.94
N GLY A 275 6.34 -8.42 -10.67
CA GLY A 275 7.22 -9.39 -10.02
C GLY A 275 8.60 -8.84 -9.65
N ASP A 276 9.28 -8.12 -10.57
CA ASP A 276 10.67 -7.71 -10.40
C ASP A 276 11.03 -6.29 -10.88
N ALA A 277 10.06 -5.37 -10.99
CA ALA A 277 10.32 -3.98 -11.34
C ALA A 277 11.23 -3.27 -10.32
N THR A 278 11.07 -3.48 -9.01
CA THR A 278 11.95 -2.83 -8.01
C THR A 278 13.40 -3.32 -8.09
N ARG A 279 13.60 -4.54 -8.61
CA ARG A 279 14.93 -5.13 -8.86
C ARG A 279 15.51 -4.57 -10.15
N ARG A 280 14.73 -4.53 -11.23
CA ARG A 280 15.19 -4.16 -12.58
C ARG A 280 15.29 -2.65 -12.79
N LEU A 281 14.38 -1.85 -12.25
CA LEU A 281 14.37 -0.39 -12.39
C LEU A 281 15.10 0.28 -11.22
N LYS A 282 15.93 1.27 -11.54
CA LYS A 282 16.74 2.04 -10.59
C LYS A 282 16.34 3.51 -10.63
N ASN A 283 16.57 4.23 -9.53
CA ASN A 283 16.33 5.67 -9.46
C ASN A 283 17.09 6.39 -10.58
N GLY A 284 16.38 7.23 -11.34
CA GLY A 284 16.95 7.98 -12.46
C GLY A 284 16.84 7.30 -13.83
N ASP A 285 16.36 6.06 -13.92
CA ASP A 285 16.07 5.43 -15.21
C ASP A 285 14.95 6.17 -15.95
N ARG A 286 15.07 6.33 -17.27
CA ARG A 286 13.95 6.78 -18.10
C ARG A 286 13.15 5.57 -18.57
N VAL A 287 11.83 5.63 -18.41
CA VAL A 287 10.94 4.55 -18.82
C VAL A 287 9.70 5.09 -19.52
N LEU A 288 9.17 4.30 -20.46
CA LEU A 288 7.84 4.44 -21.01
C LEU A 288 6.92 3.42 -20.34
N VAL A 289 5.86 3.88 -19.70
CA VAL A 289 4.86 3.04 -19.01
C VAL A 289 3.58 3.05 -19.83
N ASN A 290 3.08 1.86 -20.18
CA ASN A 290 1.75 1.70 -20.75
C ASN A 290 0.88 0.87 -19.80
N GLY A 291 0.05 1.56 -19.04
CA GLY A 291 -0.81 0.94 -18.02
C GLY A 291 -2.04 0.22 -18.58
N GLY A 292 -2.42 0.49 -19.84
CA GLY A 292 -3.50 -0.22 -20.52
C GLY A 292 -3.07 -1.58 -21.09
N ALA A 293 -1.85 -1.67 -21.60
CA ALA A 293 -1.25 -2.89 -22.13
C ALA A 293 -0.44 -3.68 -21.09
N GLY A 294 -0.16 -3.10 -19.92
CA GLY A 294 0.49 -3.79 -18.81
C GLY A 294 2.00 -3.98 -18.99
N TRP A 295 2.71 -3.01 -19.56
CA TRP A 295 4.16 -3.10 -19.73
C TRP A 295 4.88 -1.79 -19.40
N VAL A 296 6.15 -1.93 -19.02
CA VAL A 296 7.09 -0.83 -18.80
C VAL A 296 8.34 -1.09 -19.63
N ARG A 297 8.81 -0.12 -20.39
CA ARG A 297 10.01 -0.23 -21.22
C ARG A 297 11.05 0.80 -20.79
N ARG A 298 12.28 0.35 -20.52
CA ARG A 298 13.42 1.26 -20.33
C ARG A 298 13.79 1.92 -21.65
N LEU A 299 14.00 3.23 -21.61
CA LEU A 299 14.49 4.00 -22.74
C LEU A 299 16.00 4.13 -22.60
N GLU A 300 16.73 3.80 -23.66
CA GLU A 300 18.18 4.04 -23.70
C GLU A 300 18.46 5.54 -23.64
N ARG A 301 19.61 5.91 -23.07
CA ARG A 301 20.04 7.30 -22.90
C ARG A 301 20.29 7.99 -24.22
#